data_AF-M0I6U6-F1
#
_entry.id   AF-M0I6U6-F1
#
_cell.length_a   1.000
_cell.length_b   1.000
_cell.length_c   1.000
_cell.angle_alpha   90.00
_cell.angle_beta   90.00
_cell.angle_gamma   90.00
#
_symmetry.space_group_name_H-M   'P 1'
#
loop_
_entity.id
_entity.type
_entity.pdbx_description
1 polymer ?
#
loop_
_entity_poly.entity_id
_entity_poly.type
_entity_poly.pdbx_seq_one_letter_code
_entity_poly.pdbx_strand_id
1 'polypeptide(L)'
;MIASVTSLRGRTLIMLQLKLGLRAGEVSNLRLEDCRLTASRTTEAYSNLGSHEALGTRSNLVYIPSRDERNGNKSVRPRLLPLDTELCSLLDRYLYARPKNGESWLFLSKKSHTKMTVKGVNKVWKTNFHPEYAGTDSHRPITSHFGRHRFTTYWRVEQNLNRQLVKYLRGDRTGSFTNSSGIDAYLHAYYKDIEATYREQIYKLTPEV
;
A
#
# COMPACT_ATOMS: atom_id res chain seq x y z
N MET A 1 17.16 -5.26 -7.31
CA MET A 1 16.77 -4.82 -5.95
C MET A 1 15.51 -5.53 -5.43
N ILE A 2 14.33 -5.43 -6.04
CA ILE A 2 13.13 -6.12 -5.50
C ILE A 2 13.15 -7.63 -5.74
N ALA A 3 13.69 -8.06 -6.89
CA ALA A 3 13.85 -9.47 -7.22
C ALA A 3 14.69 -10.26 -6.18
N SER A 4 15.62 -9.61 -5.47
CA SER A 4 16.44 -10.26 -4.43
C SER A 4 15.68 -10.53 -3.12
N VAL A 5 14.49 -9.94 -2.94
CA VAL A 5 13.63 -10.24 -1.78
C VAL A 5 13.00 -11.63 -1.97
N THR A 6 13.57 -12.66 -1.37
CA THR A 6 13.13 -14.07 -1.57
C THR A 6 11.85 -14.41 -0.81
N SER A 7 11.62 -13.78 0.34
CA SER A 7 10.39 -14.00 1.13
C SER A 7 9.18 -13.45 0.39
N LEU A 8 8.22 -14.29 0.06
CA LEU A 8 6.97 -13.89 -0.60
C LEU A 8 6.20 -12.83 0.22
N ARG A 9 6.05 -13.04 1.53
CA ARG A 9 5.48 -12.06 2.46
C ARG A 9 6.24 -10.73 2.42
N GLY A 10 7.57 -10.80 2.46
CA GLY A 10 8.43 -9.61 2.43
C GLY A 10 8.31 -8.83 1.13
N ARG A 11 8.33 -9.54 -0.01
CA ARG A 11 8.20 -8.96 -1.34
C ARG A 11 6.83 -8.30 -1.52
N THR A 12 5.75 -8.97 -1.14
CA THR A 12 4.38 -8.45 -1.22
C THR A 12 4.21 -7.16 -0.42
N LEU A 13 4.73 -7.15 0.80
CA LEU A 13 4.72 -5.98 1.67
C LEU A 13 5.46 -4.80 1.05
N ILE A 14 6.70 -5.03 0.62
CA ILE A 14 7.56 -3.97 0.06
C ILE A 14 6.94 -3.42 -1.23
N MET A 15 6.43 -4.30 -2.10
CA MET A 15 5.72 -3.93 -3.33
C MET A 15 4.50 -3.05 -3.05
N LEU A 16 3.67 -3.39 -2.06
CA LEU A 16 2.54 -2.53 -1.66
C LEU A 16 3.00 -1.14 -1.26
N GLN A 17 4.08 -1.01 -0.48
CA GLN A 17 4.55 0.31 -0.06
C GLN A 17 5.17 1.13 -1.19
N LEU A 18 5.86 0.47 -2.12
CA LEU A 18 6.41 1.13 -3.31
C LEU A 18 5.29 1.59 -4.25
N LYS A 19 4.34 0.71 -4.53
CA LYS A 19 3.31 0.96 -5.55
C LYS A 19 2.12 1.75 -5.03
N LEU A 20 1.82 1.73 -3.74
CA LEU A 20 0.67 2.46 -3.16
C LEU A 20 1.07 3.57 -2.18
N GLY A 21 2.36 3.72 -1.88
CA GLY A 21 2.85 4.75 -0.97
C GLY A 21 2.37 4.62 0.49
N LEU A 22 1.96 3.42 0.90
CA LEU A 22 1.39 3.17 2.22
C LEU A 22 2.42 3.40 3.34
N ARG A 23 1.95 3.97 4.45
CA ARG A 23 2.71 4.01 5.70
C ARG A 23 2.83 2.59 6.27
N ALA A 24 3.89 2.35 7.05
CA ALA A 24 4.07 1.07 7.74
C ALA A 24 2.88 0.72 8.67
N GLY A 25 2.26 1.73 9.29
CA GLY A 25 1.02 1.57 10.06
C GLY A 25 -0.16 1.08 9.21
N GLU A 26 -0.37 1.69 8.03
CA GLU A 26 -1.44 1.32 7.11
C GLU A 26 -1.27 -0.14 6.65
N VAL A 27 -0.04 -0.55 6.28
CA VAL A 27 0.27 -1.95 5.94
C VAL A 27 0.00 -2.92 7.10
N SER A 28 0.41 -2.54 8.31
CA SER A 28 0.19 -3.32 9.54
C SER A 28 -1.30 -3.47 9.88
N ASN A 29 -2.13 -2.54 9.40
CA ASN A 29 -3.55 -2.44 9.69
C ASN A 29 -4.47 -2.94 8.58
N LEU A 30 -3.94 -3.38 7.44
CA LEU A 30 -4.72 -4.01 6.38
C LEU A 30 -5.28 -5.37 6.85
N ARG A 31 -6.52 -5.62 6.48
CA ARG A 31 -7.22 -6.89 6.69
C ARG A 31 -7.64 -7.50 5.36
N LEU A 32 -8.05 -8.77 5.39
CA LEU A 32 -8.50 -9.50 4.21
C LEU A 32 -9.74 -8.84 3.59
N GLU A 33 -10.67 -8.36 4.41
CA GLU A 33 -11.87 -7.67 3.92
C GLU A 33 -11.59 -6.41 3.11
N ASP A 34 -10.47 -5.74 3.37
CA ASP A 34 -10.11 -4.48 2.70
C ASP A 34 -9.63 -4.70 1.25
N CYS A 35 -9.31 -5.93 0.84
CA CYS A 35 -8.64 -6.22 -0.42
C CYS A 35 -9.52 -7.05 -1.36
N ARG A 36 -9.80 -6.56 -2.56
CA ARG A 36 -10.47 -7.35 -3.60
C ARG A 36 -9.54 -7.65 -4.76
N LEU A 37 -9.47 -8.93 -5.09
CA LEU A 37 -8.69 -9.50 -6.19
C LEU A 37 -9.64 -10.30 -7.08
N THR A 38 -10.04 -9.73 -8.22
CA THR A 38 -11.15 -10.26 -9.03
C THR A 38 -10.85 -11.63 -9.65
N ALA A 39 -9.58 -11.91 -9.97
CA ALA A 39 -9.14 -13.20 -10.52
C ALA A 39 -8.39 -14.04 -9.48
N SER A 40 -8.64 -13.84 -8.18
CA SER A 40 -7.92 -14.58 -7.14
C SER A 40 -8.35 -16.03 -7.08
N ARG A 41 -7.36 -16.92 -7.08
CA ARG A 41 -7.54 -18.37 -6.87
C ARG A 41 -7.70 -18.72 -5.39
N THR A 42 -7.61 -17.73 -4.50
CA THR A 42 -7.63 -17.92 -3.05
C THR A 42 -8.90 -17.42 -2.38
N THR A 43 -9.84 -16.86 -3.14
CA THR A 43 -11.14 -16.38 -2.63
C THR A 43 -11.89 -17.47 -1.87
N GLU A 44 -11.87 -18.72 -2.37
CA GLU A 44 -12.52 -19.86 -1.70
C GLU A 44 -11.92 -20.18 -0.32
N ALA A 45 -10.63 -19.89 -0.12
CA ALA A 45 -9.95 -20.14 1.15
C ALA A 45 -10.18 -19.03 2.19
N TYR A 46 -10.70 -17.86 1.78
CA TYR A 46 -10.90 -16.70 2.63
C TYR A 46 -12.26 -16.06 2.36
N SER A 47 -13.29 -16.53 3.07
CA SER A 47 -14.68 -16.09 2.85
C SER A 47 -14.91 -14.59 3.05
N ASN A 48 -14.08 -13.91 3.84
CA ASN A 48 -14.14 -12.47 4.05
C ASN A 48 -13.21 -11.67 3.12
N LEU A 49 -12.48 -12.29 2.19
CA LEU A 49 -11.59 -11.56 1.29
C LEU A 49 -12.40 -10.60 0.39
N GLY A 50 -12.12 -9.31 0.48
CA GLY A 50 -12.77 -8.28 -0.35
C GLY A 50 -14.25 -8.05 -0.04
N SER A 51 -14.69 -8.39 1.18
CA SER A 51 -16.07 -8.22 1.66
C SER A 51 -16.37 -6.82 2.20
N HIS A 52 -15.38 -5.92 2.33
CA HIS A 52 -15.61 -4.57 2.84
C HIS A 52 -16.54 -3.77 1.92
N GLU A 53 -17.58 -3.14 2.47
CA GLU A 53 -18.64 -2.46 1.72
C GLU A 53 -18.13 -1.37 0.77
N ALA A 54 -17.14 -0.58 1.22
CA ALA A 54 -16.52 0.50 0.44
C ALA A 54 -15.94 0.05 -0.92
N LEU A 55 -15.64 -1.24 -1.08
CA LEU A 55 -15.14 -1.80 -2.34
C LEU A 55 -16.22 -1.79 -3.43
N GLY A 56 -17.51 -1.80 -3.06
CA GLY A 56 -18.64 -1.75 -3.98
C GLY A 56 -18.62 -2.90 -4.97
N THR A 57 -18.72 -2.59 -6.27
CA THR A 57 -18.61 -3.56 -7.39
C THR A 57 -17.26 -3.49 -8.14
N ARG A 58 -16.33 -2.65 -7.66
CA ARG A 58 -15.05 -2.39 -8.33
C ARG A 58 -14.13 -3.61 -8.25
N SER A 59 -13.17 -3.70 -9.17
CA SER A 59 -12.21 -4.81 -9.27
C SER A 59 -10.80 -4.37 -8.87
N ASN A 60 -10.01 -5.33 -8.35
CA ASN A 60 -8.56 -5.16 -8.14
C ASN A 60 -8.20 -3.85 -7.42
N LEU A 61 -8.65 -3.72 -6.18
CA LEU A 61 -8.48 -2.52 -5.38
C LEU A 61 -8.38 -2.87 -3.89
N VAL A 62 -7.87 -1.91 -3.12
CA VAL A 62 -7.74 -2.00 -1.67
C VAL A 62 -8.34 -0.78 -0.99
N TYR A 63 -9.03 -1.01 0.11
CA TYR A 63 -9.52 0.01 1.03
C TYR A 63 -8.46 0.32 2.09
N ILE A 64 -8.08 1.59 2.22
CA ILE A 64 -7.19 2.07 3.27
C ILE A 64 -8.04 2.82 4.29
N PRO A 65 -8.25 2.26 5.49
CA PRO A 65 -9.09 2.87 6.51
C PRO A 65 -8.43 4.14 7.10
N SER A 66 -9.26 5.05 7.59
CA SER A 66 -8.82 6.22 8.33
C SER A 66 -8.26 5.87 9.71
N ARG A 67 -7.72 6.89 10.38
CA ARG A 67 -7.29 6.84 11.79
C ARG A 67 -8.45 6.55 12.75
N ASP A 68 -9.67 6.95 12.37
CA ASP A 68 -10.86 6.84 13.22
C ASP A 68 -11.46 5.41 13.09
N GLU A 69 -11.28 4.76 11.93
CA GLU A 69 -11.69 3.37 11.70
C GLU A 69 -10.64 2.34 12.16
N ARG A 70 -9.35 2.71 12.18
CA ARG A 70 -8.28 1.79 12.57
C ARG A 70 -7.15 2.46 13.34
N ASN A 71 -7.07 2.13 14.62
CA ASN A 71 -6.05 2.66 15.51
C ASN A 71 -4.62 2.43 14.96
N GLY A 72 -3.81 3.48 15.02
CA GLY A 72 -2.44 3.52 14.47
C GLY A 72 -2.33 4.05 13.04
N ASN A 73 -3.44 4.21 12.31
CA ASN A 73 -3.44 4.95 11.05
C ASN A 73 -3.35 6.46 11.30
N LYS A 74 -2.81 7.19 10.32
CA LYS A 74 -2.62 8.65 10.40
C LYS A 74 -3.57 9.44 9.50
N SER A 75 -4.07 8.80 8.45
CA SER A 75 -4.90 9.41 7.43
C SER A 75 -6.28 9.73 8.01
N VAL A 76 -6.76 10.97 7.85
CA VAL A 76 -8.06 11.38 8.41
C VAL A 76 -9.22 10.85 7.57
N ARG A 77 -9.04 10.80 6.25
CA ARG A 77 -10.05 10.25 5.33
C ARG A 77 -9.61 8.85 4.88
N PRO A 78 -10.54 7.88 4.82
CA PRO A 78 -10.26 6.62 4.15
C PRO A 78 -10.12 6.83 2.65
N ARG A 79 -9.52 5.86 1.96
CA ARG A 79 -9.35 5.92 0.50
C ARG A 79 -9.33 4.54 -0.13
N LEU A 80 -9.82 4.47 -1.36
CA LEU A 80 -9.62 3.31 -2.22
C LEU A 80 -8.39 3.54 -3.10
N LEU A 81 -7.57 2.52 -3.27
CA LEU A 81 -6.42 2.53 -4.16
C LEU A 81 -6.49 1.33 -5.12
N PRO A 82 -6.28 1.54 -6.43
CA PRO A 82 -6.22 0.46 -7.40
C PRO A 82 -4.98 -0.43 -7.18
N LEU A 83 -5.13 -1.71 -7.47
CA LEU A 83 -4.05 -2.69 -7.52
C LEU A 83 -3.73 -2.99 -8.99
N ASP A 84 -2.45 -2.89 -9.36
CA ASP A 84 -1.99 -3.30 -10.69
C ASP A 84 -1.74 -4.81 -10.75
N THR A 85 -1.52 -5.33 -11.95
CA THR A 85 -1.35 -6.77 -12.20
C THR A 85 -0.25 -7.40 -11.35
N GLU A 86 0.88 -6.70 -11.13
CA GLU A 86 1.97 -7.21 -10.31
C GLU A 86 1.56 -7.36 -8.84
N LEU A 87 0.85 -6.36 -8.28
CA LEU A 87 0.33 -6.45 -6.92
C LEU A 87 -0.74 -7.54 -6.79
N CYS A 88 -1.67 -7.64 -7.75
CA CYS A 88 -2.68 -8.68 -7.73
C CYS A 88 -2.06 -10.08 -7.75
N SER A 89 -1.11 -10.33 -8.66
CA SER A 89 -0.41 -11.62 -8.77
C SER A 89 0.38 -11.95 -7.51
N LEU A 90 1.03 -10.96 -6.90
CA LEU A 90 1.87 -11.17 -5.73
C LEU A 90 1.05 -11.37 -4.46
N LEU A 91 -0.05 -10.62 -4.32
CA LEU A 91 -1.02 -10.79 -3.23
C LEU A 91 -1.68 -12.16 -3.31
N ASP A 92 -2.13 -12.61 -4.49
CA ASP A 92 -2.76 -13.92 -4.67
C ASP A 92 -1.79 -15.06 -4.27
N ARG A 93 -0.53 -14.99 -4.76
CA ARG A 93 0.52 -15.93 -4.34
C ARG A 93 0.77 -15.89 -2.84
N TYR A 94 0.83 -14.70 -2.24
CA TYR A 94 1.02 -14.58 -0.80
C TYR A 94 -0.14 -15.16 -0.02
N LEU A 95 -1.38 -14.87 -0.40
CA LEU A 95 -2.58 -15.41 0.23
C LEU A 95 -2.59 -16.94 0.18
N TYR A 96 -2.15 -17.54 -0.92
CA TYR A 96 -2.02 -19.00 -1.02
C TYR A 96 -1.06 -19.57 0.04
N ALA A 97 0.06 -18.88 0.31
CA ALA A 97 1.07 -19.28 1.29
C ALA A 97 0.84 -18.72 2.70
N ARG A 98 -0.16 -17.85 2.90
CA ARG A 98 -0.42 -17.19 4.18
C ARG A 98 -0.98 -18.21 5.18
N PRO A 99 -0.46 -18.27 6.43
CA PRO A 99 -1.01 -19.15 7.45
C PRO A 99 -2.54 -19.02 7.59
N LYS A 100 -3.25 -20.15 7.55
CA LYS A 100 -4.71 -20.23 7.69
C LYS A 100 -5.09 -20.44 9.16
N ASN A 101 -4.97 -19.39 9.97
CA ASN A 101 -5.18 -19.44 11.42
C ASN A 101 -6.35 -18.56 11.91
N GLY A 102 -7.30 -18.23 11.03
CA GLY A 102 -8.49 -17.43 11.38
C GLY A 102 -8.24 -15.93 11.59
N GLU A 103 -6.99 -15.47 11.60
CA GLU A 103 -6.67 -14.04 11.74
C GLU A 103 -7.15 -13.25 10.51
N SER A 104 -7.78 -12.09 10.73
CA SER A 104 -8.27 -11.22 9.66
C SER A 104 -7.21 -10.32 9.06
N TRP A 105 -6.06 -10.14 9.71
CA TRP A 105 -5.00 -9.24 9.27
C TRP A 105 -4.32 -9.75 7.99
N LEU A 106 -4.20 -8.91 6.96
CA LEU A 106 -3.60 -9.31 5.68
C LEU A 106 -2.19 -9.86 5.90
N PHE A 107 -1.36 -9.14 6.66
CA PHE A 107 -0.01 -9.58 6.98
C PHE A 107 0.15 -10.05 8.42
N LEU A 108 0.71 -11.25 8.55
CA LEU A 108 0.97 -11.89 9.83
C LEU A 108 2.45 -11.82 10.24
N SER A 109 2.69 -11.77 11.54
CA SER A 109 3.99 -11.95 12.18
C SER A 109 4.54 -13.34 11.88
N LYS A 110 5.84 -13.45 11.56
CA LYS A 110 6.48 -14.75 11.29
C LYS A 110 6.54 -15.64 12.54
N LYS A 111 6.59 -15.06 13.75
CA LYS A 111 6.77 -15.81 15.00
C LYS A 111 5.46 -16.26 15.62
N SER A 112 4.50 -15.35 15.71
CA SER A 112 3.22 -15.56 16.41
C SER A 112 2.06 -15.89 15.48
N HIS A 113 2.22 -15.68 14.17
CA HIS A 113 1.14 -15.71 13.19
C HIS A 113 -0.05 -14.77 13.51
N THR A 114 0.13 -13.80 14.41
CA THR A 114 -0.84 -12.75 14.71
C THR A 114 -0.55 -11.49 13.88
N LYS A 115 -1.32 -10.41 14.07
CA LYS A 115 -1.09 -9.10 13.45
C LYS A 115 0.39 -8.70 13.39
N MET A 116 0.87 -8.38 12.19
CA MET A 116 2.20 -7.82 12.03
C MET A 116 2.27 -6.40 12.60
N THR A 117 3.30 -6.08 13.38
CA THR A 117 3.51 -4.74 13.93
C THR A 117 4.22 -3.79 12.96
N VAL A 118 4.15 -2.48 13.22
CA VAL A 118 4.93 -1.45 12.50
C VAL A 118 6.43 -1.72 12.57
N LYS A 119 6.93 -2.18 13.73
CA LYS A 119 8.33 -2.62 13.88
C LYS A 119 8.64 -3.81 12.98
N GLY A 120 7.71 -4.76 12.86
CA GLY A 120 7.79 -5.90 11.94
C GLY A 120 7.89 -5.48 10.47
N VAL A 121 7.05 -4.53 10.03
CA VAL A 121 7.14 -3.92 8.69
C VAL A 121 8.52 -3.32 8.44
N ASN A 122 9.02 -2.49 9.37
CA ASN A 122 10.33 -1.88 9.23
C ASN A 122 11.47 -2.91 9.23
N LYS A 123 11.34 -3.97 10.03
CA LYS A 123 12.31 -5.07 10.05
C LYS A 123 12.36 -5.78 8.69
N VAL A 124 11.24 -5.99 8.01
CA VAL A 124 11.22 -6.57 6.65
C VAL A 124 12.08 -5.74 5.69
N TRP A 125 11.96 -4.42 5.69
CA TRP A 125 12.81 -3.57 4.86
C TRP A 125 14.28 -3.70 5.21
N LYS A 126 14.64 -3.55 6.49
CA LYS A 126 16.03 -3.62 6.94
C LYS A 126 16.66 -4.99 6.62
N THR A 127 15.96 -6.09 6.90
CA THR A 127 16.48 -7.44 6.65
C THR A 127 16.77 -7.71 5.18
N ASN A 128 16.08 -7.06 4.24
CA ASN A 128 16.27 -7.33 2.81
C ASN A 128 17.23 -6.35 2.11
N PHE A 129 17.43 -5.16 2.66
CA PHE A 129 18.24 -4.12 2.01
C PHE A 129 19.46 -3.71 2.81
N HIS A 130 19.59 -4.08 4.08
CA HIS A 130 20.78 -3.76 4.88
C HIS A 130 21.69 -4.99 4.95
N PRO A 131 23.02 -4.81 4.94
CA PRO A 131 23.74 -3.53 5.09
C PRO A 131 23.94 -2.72 3.80
N GLU A 132 23.75 -3.30 2.61
CA GLU A 132 24.07 -2.67 1.31
C GLU A 132 23.46 -1.27 1.14
N TYR A 133 22.20 -1.09 1.55
CA TYR A 133 21.47 0.18 1.53
C TYR A 133 21.16 0.70 2.94
N ALA A 134 22.05 0.40 3.89
CA ALA A 134 22.08 1.09 5.17
C ALA A 134 22.44 2.57 4.96
N GLY A 135 22.20 3.38 5.98
CA GLY A 135 22.51 4.81 5.92
C GLY A 135 24.03 5.01 5.99
N THR A 136 24.52 5.96 5.22
CA THR A 136 25.90 6.46 5.30
C THR A 136 25.85 7.95 5.61
N ASP A 137 27.01 8.58 5.81
CA ASP A 137 27.07 10.03 6.03
C ASP A 137 26.53 10.82 4.82
N SER A 138 26.62 10.25 3.62
CA SER A 138 26.17 10.86 2.37
C SER A 138 24.75 10.45 1.95
N HIS A 139 24.23 9.31 2.39
CA HIS A 139 22.97 8.75 1.90
C HIS A 139 22.04 8.27 3.01
N ARG A 140 20.74 8.57 2.86
CA ARG A 140 19.71 8.08 3.79
C ARG A 140 19.47 6.57 3.59
N PRO A 141 19.17 5.82 4.67
CA PRO A 141 18.92 4.39 4.58
C PRO A 141 17.64 4.08 3.80
N ILE A 142 17.65 2.97 3.06
CA ILE A 142 16.42 2.38 2.52
C ILE A 142 15.63 1.74 3.67
N THR A 143 14.41 2.22 3.87
CA THR A 143 13.47 1.76 4.91
C THR A 143 12.03 1.84 4.37
N SER A 144 11.02 1.50 5.17
CA SER A 144 9.62 1.67 4.74
C SER A 144 9.26 3.11 4.31
N HIS A 145 9.94 4.11 4.88
CA HIS A 145 9.77 5.51 4.48
C HIS A 145 10.26 5.77 3.04
N PHE A 146 11.29 5.04 2.59
CA PHE A 146 11.77 5.11 1.22
C PHE A 146 10.67 4.74 0.22
N GLY A 147 9.91 3.67 0.47
CA GLY A 147 8.82 3.26 -0.43
C GLY A 147 7.80 4.38 -0.66
N ARG A 148 7.37 5.04 0.41
CA ARG A 148 6.48 6.20 0.33
C ARG A 148 7.12 7.40 -0.37
N HIS A 149 8.41 7.65 -0.13
CA HIS A 149 9.14 8.72 -0.82
C HIS A 149 9.21 8.45 -2.33
N ARG A 150 9.67 7.27 -2.75
CA ARG A 150 9.74 6.84 -4.15
C ARG A 150 8.40 6.97 -4.85
N PHE A 151 7.32 6.48 -4.22
CA PHE A 151 5.95 6.63 -4.73
C PHE A 151 5.55 8.09 -4.94
N THR A 152 5.88 8.96 -3.98
CA THR A 152 5.56 10.39 -4.06
C THR A 152 6.35 11.08 -5.16
N THR A 153 7.65 10.81 -5.25
CA THR A 153 8.54 11.35 -6.29
C THR A 153 8.08 10.91 -7.68
N TYR A 154 7.73 9.62 -7.82
CA TYR A 154 7.20 9.09 -9.07
C TYR A 154 5.99 9.88 -9.56
N TRP A 155 4.93 9.95 -8.74
CA TRP A 155 3.71 10.62 -9.17
C TRP A 155 3.87 12.13 -9.29
N ARG A 156 4.54 12.77 -8.34
CA ARG A 156 4.61 14.24 -8.31
C ARG A 156 5.63 14.83 -9.27
N VAL A 157 6.78 14.19 -9.41
CA VAL A 157 7.94 14.73 -10.15
C VAL A 157 8.03 14.10 -11.52
N GLU A 158 8.00 12.76 -11.60
CA GLU A 158 8.22 12.06 -12.88
C GLU A 158 6.97 12.04 -13.76
N GLN A 159 5.79 11.80 -13.17
CA GLN A 159 4.51 11.81 -13.90
C GLN A 159 3.79 13.17 -13.86
N ASN A 160 4.35 14.15 -13.15
CA ASN A 160 3.77 15.49 -12.96
C ASN A 160 2.28 15.48 -12.56
N LEU A 161 1.85 14.49 -11.77
CA LEU A 161 0.46 14.33 -11.36
C LEU A 161 0.02 15.52 -10.48
N ASN A 162 -1.23 15.92 -10.67
CA ASN A 162 -1.85 16.98 -9.89
C ASN A 162 -1.67 16.74 -8.38
N ARG A 163 -1.26 17.79 -7.66
CA ARG A 163 -0.92 17.74 -6.23
C ARG A 163 -2.06 17.18 -5.38
N GLN A 164 -3.32 17.49 -5.69
CA GLN A 164 -4.48 17.00 -4.94
C GLN A 164 -4.69 15.49 -5.15
N LEU A 165 -4.47 14.98 -6.36
CA LEU A 165 -4.49 13.53 -6.62
C LEU A 165 -3.36 12.80 -5.89
N VAL A 166 -2.16 13.39 -5.84
CA VAL A 166 -1.03 12.83 -5.05
C VAL A 166 -1.35 12.83 -3.55
N LYS A 167 -1.99 13.89 -3.02
CA LYS A 167 -2.45 13.94 -1.62
C LYS A 167 -3.49 12.85 -1.34
N TYR A 168 -4.44 12.63 -2.25
CA TYR A 168 -5.40 11.53 -2.16
C TYR A 168 -4.70 10.19 -2.08
N LEU A 169 -3.84 9.85 -3.06
CA LEU A 169 -3.11 8.59 -3.09
C LEU A 169 -2.33 8.34 -1.78
N ARG A 170 -1.72 9.39 -1.24
CA ARG A 170 -0.91 9.36 -0.01
C ARG A 170 -1.71 9.40 1.30
N GLY A 171 -3.02 9.66 1.24
CA GLY A 171 -3.85 9.89 2.42
C GLY A 171 -3.40 11.08 3.27
N ASP A 172 -2.85 12.10 2.63
CA ASP A 172 -2.50 13.34 3.33
C ASP A 172 -3.76 14.16 3.60
N ARG A 173 -3.75 14.96 4.68
CA ARG A 173 -4.77 15.99 4.86
C ARG A 173 -4.75 16.89 3.62
N THR A 174 -5.86 16.95 2.90
CA THR A 174 -6.17 18.06 2.01
C THR A 174 -6.36 19.28 2.91
N GLY A 175 -5.25 19.97 3.21
CA GLY A 175 -5.15 21.29 3.87
C GLY A 175 -6.14 21.59 5.00
N SER A 176 -5.65 21.67 6.24
CA SER A 176 -6.19 22.69 7.14
C SER A 176 -5.76 24.03 6.54
N PHE A 177 -6.71 24.88 6.19
CA PHE A 177 -6.50 26.23 5.72
C PHE A 177 -5.74 27.04 6.78
N THR A 178 -4.44 27.22 6.60
CA THR A 178 -3.74 28.41 7.05
C THR A 178 -2.94 28.96 5.87
N ASN A 179 -3.51 30.00 5.27
CA ASN A 179 -2.90 30.93 4.30
C ASN A 179 -2.51 30.39 2.92
N SER A 180 -3.54 30.07 2.12
CA SER A 180 -3.45 30.29 0.68
C SER A 180 -4.85 30.59 0.16
N SER A 181 -5.06 31.87 -0.14
CA SER A 181 -6.21 32.43 -0.85
C SER A 181 -6.44 31.71 -2.18
N GLY A 182 -7.71 31.41 -2.48
CA GLY A 182 -8.17 31.07 -3.83
C GLY A 182 -8.39 29.58 -4.12
N ILE A 183 -9.66 29.21 -4.36
CA ILE A 183 -10.17 28.06 -5.14
C ILE A 183 -9.84 26.63 -4.61
N ASP A 184 -8.77 26.42 -3.86
CA ASP A 184 -8.23 25.09 -3.50
C ASP A 184 -9.05 24.35 -2.41
N ALA A 185 -10.18 24.93 -1.96
CA ALA A 185 -11.07 24.37 -0.94
C ALA A 185 -12.01 23.27 -1.46
N TYR A 186 -12.26 23.22 -2.78
CA TYR A 186 -13.41 22.48 -3.35
C TYR A 186 -13.04 21.36 -4.35
N LEU A 187 -11.77 20.95 -4.43
CA LEU A 187 -11.37 19.80 -5.24
C LEU A 187 -11.17 18.57 -4.33
N HIS A 188 -12.24 17.84 -4.07
CA HIS A 188 -12.13 16.49 -3.48
C HIS A 188 -11.78 15.50 -4.60
N ALA A 189 -10.57 14.94 -4.52
CA ALA A 189 -10.18 13.83 -5.38
C ALA A 189 -10.88 12.54 -4.91
N TYR A 190 -11.39 11.77 -5.87
CA TYR A 190 -12.06 10.49 -5.68
C TYR A 190 -11.31 9.37 -6.38
N TYR A 191 -11.65 8.12 -6.06
CA TYR A 191 -11.07 6.94 -6.70
C TYR A 191 -11.11 6.98 -8.24
N LYS A 192 -12.24 7.43 -8.81
CA LYS A 192 -12.43 7.54 -10.27
C LYS A 192 -11.42 8.48 -10.93
N ASP A 193 -10.89 9.46 -10.20
CA ASP A 193 -9.95 10.46 -10.72
C ASP A 193 -8.51 9.93 -10.77
N ILE A 194 -8.24 8.77 -10.16
CA ILE A 194 -6.89 8.16 -10.11
C ILE A 194 -6.82 6.77 -10.71
N GLU A 195 -7.94 6.10 -10.95
CA GLU A 195 -7.93 4.67 -11.31
C GLU A 195 -7.21 4.41 -12.64
N ALA A 196 -7.68 5.03 -13.72
CA ALA A 196 -7.11 4.84 -15.05
C ALA A 196 -5.63 5.23 -15.07
N THR A 197 -5.33 6.46 -14.62
CA THR A 197 -3.97 7.00 -14.51
C THR A 197 -3.04 6.06 -13.74
N TYR A 198 -3.48 5.54 -12.60
CA TYR A 198 -2.66 4.61 -11.83
C TYR A 198 -2.39 3.33 -12.61
N ARG A 199 -3.43 2.68 -13.15
CA ARG A 199 -3.30 1.36 -13.79
C ARG A 199 -2.43 1.42 -15.05
N GLU A 200 -2.53 2.52 -15.80
CA GLU A 200 -1.78 2.74 -17.03
C GLU A 200 -0.34 3.14 -16.77
N GLN A 201 -0.10 4.01 -15.79
CA GLN A 201 1.20 4.67 -15.68
C GLN A 201 2.10 4.02 -14.63
N ILE A 202 1.57 3.42 -13.55
CA ILE A 202 2.41 2.93 -12.44
C ILE A 202 3.56 2.05 -12.93
N TYR A 203 4.77 2.40 -12.51
CA TYR A 203 6.00 1.73 -12.92
C TYR A 203 5.99 0.23 -12.59
N LYS A 204 6.64 -0.57 -13.44
CA LYS A 204 6.82 -2.02 -13.26
C LYS A 204 8.09 -2.32 -12.45
N LEU A 205 8.04 -3.34 -11.59
CA LEU A 205 9.17 -3.71 -10.70
C LEU A 205 9.61 -5.16 -10.82
N THR A 206 8.81 -5.98 -11.49
CA THR A 206 9.07 -7.36 -11.84
C THR A 206 9.05 -7.49 -13.36
N PRO A 207 9.85 -8.40 -13.94
CA PRO A 207 9.77 -8.69 -15.37
C PRO A 207 8.34 -9.11 -15.72
N GLU A 208 7.91 -8.77 -16.93
CA GLU A 208 6.70 -9.39 -17.49
C GLU A 208 6.92 -10.90 -17.52
N VAL A 209 5.95 -11.65 -16.95
CA VAL A 209 5.94 -13.11 -16.97
C VAL A 209 5.34 -13.56 -18.29
#